data_AF-A0A3B9NCD0-F1
#
_entry.id   AF-A0A3B9NCD0-F1
#
_cell.length_a   1.000
_cell.length_b   1.000
_cell.length_c   1.000
_cell.angle_alpha   90.00
_cell.angle_beta   90.00
_cell.angle_gamma   90.00
#
_symmetry.space_group_name_H-M   'P 1'
#
loop_
_entity.id
_entity.type
_entity.pdbx_description
1 polymer ?
#
loop_
_entity_poly.entity_id
_entity_poly.type
_entity_poly.pdbx_seq_one_letter_code
_entity_poly.pdbx_strand_id
1 'polypeptide(L)'
;MNGSYHRIDHCYLKGKTHQGPTMVVWGTSKPMKHRIDHNFFGERAAVPNNGGETIRVGTSDWSMTNALTSIEDNIFQRCNGETEIISNKMGADTIRNNYFYESQGTLCLRHGNGSAVYGNYFVGNGNSAAGGIRIIGEDHLVYNNYFQNMAGTGQKAALAIMDGVPNLPLSGYFQVKRVKVVSNTMIKCKQSFDIGSGKGGNSRTLPPTDGHIANNVVSQSAQSTMLSFTDQPVNFVYQGNIVFDVPTSQQLPAGFTRVNPQYTLTTDGIYEPTSSSPVLGAFVGNYPFAAAADAGAPKLDTKHRDLLKAQNIGPVFMTDLGNSLVINP
;
A
#
# COMPACT_ATOMS: atom_id res chain seq x y z
N MET A 1 -8.76 -13.60 16.16
CA MET A 1 -9.08 -12.66 17.26
C MET A 1 -10.57 -12.41 17.26
N ASN A 2 -11.24 -12.73 18.37
CA ASN A 2 -12.61 -12.31 18.66
C ASN A 2 -12.54 -11.33 19.84
N GLY A 3 -13.52 -10.43 19.99
CA GLY A 3 -13.60 -9.48 21.10
C GLY A 3 -13.25 -8.04 20.68
N SER A 4 -12.72 -7.25 21.61
CA SER A 4 -12.35 -5.84 21.39
C SER A 4 -11.14 -5.45 22.24
N TYR A 5 -10.37 -4.46 21.80
CA TYR A 5 -9.21 -3.88 22.50
C TYR A 5 -8.05 -4.85 22.79
N HIS A 6 -8.00 -6.00 22.10
CA HIS A 6 -6.82 -6.87 22.16
C HIS A 6 -5.63 -6.27 21.42
N ARG A 7 -4.44 -6.60 21.91
CA ARG A 7 -3.16 -6.30 21.29
C ARG A 7 -2.44 -7.59 20.94
N ILE A 8 -1.88 -7.67 19.73
CA ILE A 8 -0.90 -8.67 19.36
C ILE A 8 0.37 -7.92 18.99
N ASP A 9 1.40 -8.08 19.81
CA ASP A 9 2.66 -7.39 19.59
C ASP A 9 3.89 -8.25 19.82
N HIS A 10 5.00 -7.84 19.18
CA HIS A 10 6.32 -8.47 19.31
C HIS A 10 6.30 -9.99 19.08
N CYS A 11 5.42 -10.47 18.20
CA CYS A 11 5.36 -11.88 17.81
C CYS A 11 6.22 -12.16 16.58
N TYR A 12 6.71 -13.40 16.45
CA TYR A 12 7.34 -13.92 15.24
C TYR A 12 6.47 -15.05 14.67
N LEU A 13 5.91 -14.84 13.49
CA LEU A 13 5.03 -15.81 12.81
C LEU A 13 5.60 -16.13 11.43
N LYS A 14 5.97 -17.39 11.19
CA LYS A 14 6.59 -17.84 9.92
C LYS A 14 6.16 -19.26 9.56
N GLY A 15 6.16 -19.57 8.26
CA GLY A 15 6.21 -20.96 7.78
C GLY A 15 4.85 -21.63 7.68
N LYS A 16 3.74 -20.88 7.68
CA LYS A 16 2.42 -21.45 7.44
C LYS A 16 2.30 -21.92 5.98
N THR A 17 2.10 -23.22 5.76
CA THR A 17 2.09 -23.85 4.42
C THR A 17 0.72 -24.35 3.96
N HIS A 18 -0.32 -24.26 4.80
CA HIS A 18 -1.68 -24.69 4.47
C HIS A 18 -2.64 -23.50 4.32
N GLN A 19 -3.82 -23.76 3.74
CA GLN A 19 -4.87 -22.76 3.54
C GLN A 19 -5.37 -22.13 4.86
N GLY A 20 -5.94 -20.93 4.74
CA GLY A 20 -6.47 -20.10 5.83
C GLY A 20 -5.53 -18.93 6.16
N PRO A 21 -6.02 -17.75 6.54
CA PRO A 21 -5.13 -16.66 6.91
C PRO A 21 -4.19 -17.00 8.07
N THR A 22 -3.02 -16.34 8.16
CA THR A 22 -2.11 -16.54 9.32
C THR A 22 -2.77 -15.95 10.56
N MET A 23 -3.38 -14.77 10.40
CA MET A 23 -4.11 -14.07 11.45
C MET A 23 -5.46 -13.58 10.91
N VAL A 24 -6.53 -13.80 11.67
CA VAL A 24 -7.87 -13.28 11.36
C VAL A 24 -8.36 -12.42 12.50
N VAL A 25 -8.79 -11.20 12.20
CA VAL A 25 -9.70 -10.42 13.05
C VAL A 25 -11.12 -10.78 12.64
N TRP A 26 -11.87 -11.42 13.52
CA TRP A 26 -13.24 -11.82 13.21
C TRP A 26 -14.19 -10.65 13.44
N GLY A 27 -14.90 -10.26 12.38
CA GLY A 27 -15.78 -9.09 12.38
C GLY A 27 -17.01 -9.27 13.27
N THR A 28 -17.55 -8.13 13.70
CA THR A 28 -18.74 -7.98 14.54
C THR A 28 -19.41 -6.66 14.20
N SER A 29 -20.69 -6.49 14.56
CA SER A 29 -21.42 -5.24 14.36
C SER A 29 -20.93 -4.07 15.23
N LYS A 30 -19.99 -4.33 16.15
CA LYS A 30 -19.41 -3.31 17.04
C LYS A 30 -17.93 -3.06 16.70
N PRO A 31 -17.43 -1.83 16.88
CA PRO A 31 -16.00 -1.55 16.71
C PRO A 31 -15.14 -2.39 17.64
N MET A 32 -14.09 -2.99 17.07
CA MET A 32 -13.21 -3.92 17.78
C MET A 32 -11.98 -3.23 18.34
N LYS A 33 -11.41 -2.24 17.62
CA LYS A 33 -10.27 -1.43 18.09
C LYS A 33 -9.07 -2.28 18.53
N HIS A 34 -8.76 -3.32 17.76
CA HIS A 34 -7.57 -4.12 17.99
C HIS A 34 -6.30 -3.39 17.56
N ARG A 35 -5.16 -3.77 18.13
CA ARG A 35 -3.85 -3.27 17.75
C ARG A 35 -2.93 -4.45 17.42
N ILE A 36 -2.37 -4.46 16.22
CA ILE A 36 -1.42 -5.46 15.75
C ILE A 36 -0.13 -4.71 15.44
N ASP A 37 0.87 -4.82 16.31
CA ASP A 37 2.06 -3.97 16.22
C ASP A 37 3.40 -4.62 16.54
N HIS A 38 4.49 -4.16 15.94
CA HIS A 38 5.84 -4.67 16.20
C HIS A 38 6.01 -6.18 15.95
N ASN A 39 5.18 -6.78 15.10
CA ASN A 39 5.29 -8.20 14.77
C ASN A 39 6.18 -8.43 13.55
N PHE A 40 6.86 -9.57 13.54
CA PHE A 40 7.58 -10.07 12.37
C PHE A 40 6.77 -11.21 11.72
N PHE A 41 6.09 -10.90 10.63
CA PHE A 41 5.46 -11.88 9.75
C PHE A 41 6.49 -12.34 8.72
N GLY A 42 7.15 -13.45 9.04
CA GLY A 42 8.14 -14.08 8.19
C GLY A 42 7.52 -14.86 7.04
N GLU A 43 8.42 -15.48 6.27
CA GLU A 43 8.08 -16.16 5.02
C GLU A 43 6.85 -17.06 5.12
N ARG A 44 5.94 -16.86 4.17
CA ARG A 44 4.76 -17.70 3.96
C ARG A 44 4.74 -18.13 2.51
N ALA A 45 4.86 -19.44 2.27
CA ALA A 45 4.81 -20.00 0.93
C ALA A 45 3.43 -19.82 0.29
N ALA A 46 3.41 -19.73 -1.04
CA ALA A 46 2.18 -19.65 -1.82
C ALA A 46 1.30 -20.88 -1.57
N VAL A 47 -0.01 -20.63 -1.45
CA VAL A 47 -1.02 -21.69 -1.42
C VAL A 47 -1.76 -21.74 -2.76
N PRO A 48 -2.22 -22.92 -3.20
CA PRO A 48 -2.77 -23.09 -4.56
C PRO A 48 -4.11 -22.35 -4.79
N ASN A 49 -4.84 -22.04 -3.73
CA ASN A 49 -6.16 -21.43 -3.77
C ASN A 49 -6.22 -20.17 -2.89
N ASN A 50 -7.24 -19.34 -3.12
CA ASN A 50 -7.59 -18.22 -2.24
C ASN A 50 -7.66 -18.63 -0.75
N GLY A 51 -7.30 -17.73 0.15
CA GLY A 51 -7.21 -18.03 1.59
C GLY A 51 -5.76 -18.06 2.09
N GLY A 52 -4.86 -17.38 1.37
CA GLY A 52 -3.43 -17.32 1.65
C GLY A 52 -3.01 -16.13 2.52
N GLU A 53 -3.96 -15.34 3.03
CA GLU A 53 -3.67 -13.99 3.53
C GLU A 53 -2.81 -14.02 4.79
N THR A 54 -1.82 -13.14 4.93
CA THR A 54 -1.10 -13.04 6.20
C THR A 54 -2.03 -12.50 7.29
N ILE A 55 -2.72 -11.39 7.02
CA ILE A 55 -3.74 -10.83 7.91
C ILE A 55 -5.04 -10.64 7.15
N ARG A 56 -6.16 -11.03 7.76
CA ARG A 56 -7.51 -10.66 7.31
C ARG A 56 -8.28 -9.92 8.40
N VAL A 57 -8.83 -8.75 8.09
CA VAL A 57 -9.69 -7.98 9.00
C VAL A 57 -11.14 -8.11 8.55
N GLY A 58 -11.91 -8.97 9.23
CA GLY A 58 -13.31 -9.24 8.93
C GLY A 58 -13.56 -10.14 7.73
N THR A 59 -14.78 -10.07 7.22
CA THR A 59 -15.29 -10.76 6.02
C THR A 59 -16.23 -9.82 5.26
N SER A 60 -16.70 -10.22 4.08
CA SER A 60 -17.70 -9.44 3.34
C SER A 60 -18.96 -9.14 4.16
N ASP A 61 -19.39 -10.07 5.02
CA ASP A 61 -20.61 -9.92 5.84
C ASP A 61 -20.53 -8.75 6.82
N TRP A 62 -19.31 -8.36 7.22
CA TRP A 62 -19.05 -7.28 8.16
C TRP A 62 -18.50 -6.01 7.48
N SER A 63 -18.42 -5.99 6.14
CA SER A 63 -17.75 -4.94 5.39
C SER A 63 -18.33 -3.54 5.59
N MET A 64 -19.63 -3.44 5.88
CA MET A 64 -20.30 -2.16 6.11
C MET A 64 -20.21 -1.68 7.57
N THR A 65 -19.32 -2.29 8.37
CA THR A 65 -19.11 -1.93 9.78
C THR A 65 -17.66 -1.51 10.03
N ASN A 66 -17.47 -0.58 10.97
CA ASN A 66 -16.16 -0.03 11.28
C ASN A 66 -15.45 -0.89 12.31
N ALA A 67 -14.28 -1.42 11.96
CA ALA A 67 -13.46 -2.21 12.87
C ALA A 67 -12.58 -1.33 13.76
N LEU A 68 -12.08 -0.20 13.25
CA LEU A 68 -11.14 0.71 13.93
C LEU A 68 -9.85 -0.02 14.38
N THR A 69 -9.45 -1.07 13.67
CA THR A 69 -8.24 -1.84 13.96
C THR A 69 -7.02 -1.10 13.46
N SER A 70 -5.94 -1.17 14.23
CA SER A 70 -4.63 -0.63 13.89
C SER A 70 -3.69 -1.77 13.52
N ILE A 71 -3.10 -1.75 12.32
CA ILE A 71 -2.01 -2.63 11.91
C ILE A 71 -0.80 -1.73 11.67
N GLU A 72 0.14 -1.71 12.60
CA GLU A 72 1.21 -0.72 12.59
C GLU A 72 2.57 -1.25 12.98
N ASP A 73 3.64 -0.69 12.43
CA ASP A 73 5.01 -1.02 12.86
C ASP A 73 5.34 -2.52 12.73
N ASN A 74 4.75 -3.24 11.76
CA ASN A 74 5.03 -4.66 11.51
C ASN A 74 5.95 -4.86 10.30
N ILE A 75 6.65 -5.99 10.26
CA ILE A 75 7.40 -6.44 9.09
C ILE A 75 6.69 -7.62 8.43
N PHE A 76 6.53 -7.54 7.10
CA PHE A 76 6.02 -8.59 6.24
C PHE A 76 7.14 -9.03 5.28
N GLN A 77 7.88 -10.06 5.66
CA GLN A 77 8.99 -10.59 4.88
C GLN A 77 8.52 -11.80 4.07
N ARG A 78 8.58 -11.71 2.74
CA ARG A 78 8.23 -12.82 1.81
C ARG A 78 6.91 -13.50 2.17
N CYS A 79 5.90 -12.68 2.49
CA CYS A 79 4.54 -13.12 2.72
C CYS A 79 3.86 -13.42 1.38
N ASN A 80 4.15 -14.59 0.81
CA ASN A 80 3.82 -14.96 -0.57
C ASN A 80 2.59 -15.87 -0.67
N GLY A 81 1.79 -15.93 0.40
CA GLY A 81 0.67 -16.86 0.50
C GLY A 81 -0.34 -16.74 -0.64
N GLU A 82 -0.69 -15.51 -1.02
CA GLU A 82 -1.60 -15.22 -2.13
C GLU A 82 -1.51 -13.74 -2.56
N THR A 83 -2.47 -13.25 -3.36
CA THR A 83 -2.48 -11.86 -3.83
C THR A 83 -2.76 -10.82 -2.75
N GLU A 84 -3.36 -11.18 -1.62
CA GLU A 84 -3.64 -10.30 -0.47
C GLU A 84 -2.73 -10.65 0.71
N ILE A 85 -1.69 -9.86 0.97
CA ILE A 85 -0.86 -10.00 2.18
C ILE A 85 -1.70 -9.57 3.38
N ILE A 86 -2.28 -8.37 3.28
CA ILE A 86 -3.32 -7.88 4.17
C ILE A 86 -4.60 -7.80 3.35
N SER A 87 -5.66 -8.42 3.84
CA SER A 87 -7.01 -8.29 3.29
C SER A 87 -7.90 -7.55 4.28
N ASN A 88 -8.01 -6.23 4.10
CA ASN A 88 -8.87 -5.39 4.91
C ASN A 88 -10.30 -5.52 4.38
N LYS A 89 -11.22 -6.03 5.19
CA LYS A 89 -12.61 -6.29 4.81
C LYS A 89 -13.61 -5.59 5.73
N MET A 90 -13.19 -4.55 6.45
CA MET A 90 -14.02 -3.72 7.33
C MET A 90 -13.58 -2.25 7.22
N GLY A 91 -14.39 -1.35 7.79
CA GLY A 91 -14.20 0.09 7.65
C GLY A 91 -13.33 0.74 8.73
N ALA A 92 -12.83 1.93 8.40
CA ALA A 92 -12.12 2.86 9.28
C ALA A 92 -10.90 2.26 10.01
N ASP A 93 -10.23 1.30 9.40
CA ASP A 93 -8.97 0.74 9.90
C ASP A 93 -7.79 1.67 9.60
N THR A 94 -6.75 1.58 10.41
CA THR A 94 -5.48 2.30 10.22
C THR A 94 -4.36 1.30 9.96
N ILE A 95 -3.74 1.37 8.78
CA ILE A 95 -2.64 0.48 8.40
C ILE A 95 -1.41 1.33 8.09
N ARG A 96 -0.47 1.42 9.03
CA ARG A 96 0.59 2.44 8.96
C ARG A 96 1.98 1.97 9.35
N ASN A 97 3.01 2.60 8.80
CA ASN A 97 4.41 2.36 9.20
C ASN A 97 4.80 0.87 9.17
N ASN A 98 4.23 0.07 8.27
CA ASN A 98 4.62 -1.33 8.10
C ASN A 98 5.68 -1.44 7.00
N TYR A 99 6.51 -2.46 7.09
CA TYR A 99 7.54 -2.74 6.09
C TYR A 99 7.26 -4.05 5.35
N PHE A 100 6.95 -3.95 4.07
CA PHE A 100 6.73 -5.07 3.16
C PHE A 100 8.01 -5.32 2.36
N TYR A 101 8.71 -6.40 2.69
CA TYR A 101 9.97 -6.79 2.07
C TYR A 101 9.79 -8.04 1.21
N GLU A 102 10.00 -7.91 -0.10
CA GLU A 102 9.94 -8.99 -1.10
C GLU A 102 8.66 -9.85 -1.02
N SER A 103 7.57 -9.28 -0.52
CA SER A 103 6.31 -10.00 -0.31
C SER A 103 5.47 -10.01 -1.59
N GLN A 104 5.14 -11.21 -2.06
CA GLN A 104 4.41 -11.44 -3.31
C GLN A 104 2.90 -11.32 -3.12
N GLY A 105 2.41 -10.09 -3.03
CA GLY A 105 0.99 -9.79 -2.91
C GLY A 105 0.78 -8.28 -2.73
N THR A 106 -0.36 -7.91 -2.17
CA THR A 106 -0.73 -6.50 -1.94
C THR A 106 -1.24 -6.28 -0.53
N LEU A 107 -1.10 -5.05 -0.03
CA LEU A 107 -2.01 -4.52 0.98
C LEU A 107 -3.33 -4.22 0.25
N CYS A 108 -4.33 -5.06 0.46
CA CYS A 108 -5.62 -4.95 -0.21
C CYS A 108 -6.67 -4.36 0.72
N LEU A 109 -7.15 -3.15 0.39
CA LEU A 109 -8.41 -2.63 0.90
C LEU A 109 -9.52 -3.33 0.12
N ARG A 110 -9.87 -4.55 0.56
CA ARG A 110 -10.69 -5.49 -0.22
C ARG A 110 -12.17 -5.20 -0.10
N HIS A 111 -12.63 -4.89 1.11
CA HIS A 111 -13.97 -4.37 1.40
C HIS A 111 -13.89 -3.37 2.57
N GLY A 112 -15.02 -2.72 2.87
CA GLY A 112 -15.06 -1.64 3.84
C GLY A 112 -14.66 -0.31 3.23
N ASN A 113 -14.85 0.76 4.02
CA ASN A 113 -14.69 2.14 3.57
C ASN A 113 -13.95 2.95 4.63
N GLY A 114 -13.35 4.08 4.23
CA GLY A 114 -12.81 5.07 5.17
C GLY A 114 -11.53 4.67 5.91
N SER A 115 -10.86 3.58 5.50
CA SER A 115 -9.57 3.20 6.09
C SER A 115 -8.44 4.14 5.65
N ALA A 116 -7.44 4.34 6.52
CA ALA A 116 -6.24 5.12 6.27
C ALA A 116 -5.01 4.21 6.15
N VAL A 117 -4.23 4.39 5.08
CA VAL A 117 -3.02 3.61 4.77
C VAL A 117 -1.84 4.55 4.55
N TYR A 118 -0.90 4.62 5.48
CA TYR A 118 0.17 5.62 5.41
C TYR A 118 1.50 5.27 6.05
N GLY A 119 2.58 5.90 5.59
CA GLY A 119 3.92 5.70 6.15
C GLY A 119 4.50 4.29 5.90
N ASN A 120 3.84 3.45 5.10
CA ASN A 120 4.30 2.10 4.84
C ASN A 120 5.44 2.09 3.82
N TYR A 121 6.37 1.17 3.98
CA TYR A 121 7.50 0.94 3.08
C TYR A 121 7.30 -0.37 2.33
N PHE A 122 7.37 -0.33 1.01
CA PHE A 122 7.29 -1.49 0.13
C PHE A 122 8.58 -1.58 -0.66
N VAL A 123 9.38 -2.62 -0.40
CA VAL A 123 10.63 -2.90 -1.11
C VAL A 123 10.50 -4.22 -1.84
N GLY A 124 10.44 -4.13 -3.17
CA GLY A 124 10.25 -5.29 -4.03
C GLY A 124 11.54 -5.98 -4.44
N ASN A 125 12.69 -5.29 -4.41
CA ASN A 125 13.99 -5.79 -4.91
C ASN A 125 13.90 -6.44 -6.31
N GLY A 126 13.00 -5.95 -7.18
CA GLY A 126 12.79 -6.51 -8.52
C GLY A 126 11.98 -7.82 -8.56
N ASN A 127 11.46 -8.31 -7.43
CA ASN A 127 10.57 -9.47 -7.38
C ASN A 127 9.30 -9.20 -8.20
N SER A 128 9.12 -9.93 -9.29
CA SER A 128 8.05 -9.73 -10.29
C SER A 128 6.64 -9.87 -9.74
N ALA A 129 6.47 -10.55 -8.61
CA ALA A 129 5.17 -10.78 -7.98
C ALA A 129 4.91 -9.87 -6.77
N ALA A 130 5.88 -9.03 -6.37
CA ALA A 130 5.71 -8.05 -5.30
C ALA A 130 4.84 -6.88 -5.76
N GLY A 131 3.75 -6.62 -5.03
CA GLY A 131 2.81 -5.53 -5.29
C GLY A 131 2.71 -4.57 -4.11
N GLY A 132 2.09 -3.41 -4.37
CA GLY A 132 1.92 -2.37 -3.36
C GLY A 132 0.52 -2.40 -2.74
N ILE A 133 -0.23 -1.31 -2.92
CA ILE A 133 -1.57 -1.14 -2.35
C ILE A 133 -2.63 -1.31 -3.44
N ARG A 134 -3.65 -2.12 -3.16
CA ARG A 134 -4.83 -2.32 -4.00
C ARG A 134 -6.06 -1.76 -3.31
N ILE A 135 -6.78 -0.87 -4.00
CA ILE A 135 -7.87 -0.06 -3.41
C ILE A 135 -9.20 -0.43 -4.06
N ILE A 136 -10.18 -0.78 -3.21
CA ILE A 136 -11.58 -1.05 -3.52
C ILE A 136 -12.40 -0.36 -2.41
N GLY A 137 -13.60 0.15 -2.72
CA GLY A 137 -14.44 0.83 -1.73
C GLY A 137 -14.19 2.34 -1.64
N GLU A 138 -14.84 2.97 -0.66
CA GLU A 138 -15.03 4.43 -0.63
C GLU A 138 -14.20 5.12 0.46
N ASP A 139 -13.90 6.40 0.25
CA ASP A 139 -13.37 7.34 1.27
C ASP A 139 -12.01 6.97 1.87
N HIS A 140 -11.25 6.11 1.21
CA HIS A 140 -9.91 5.73 1.66
C HIS A 140 -8.90 6.86 1.55
N LEU A 141 -8.02 6.95 2.56
CA LEU A 141 -6.87 7.84 2.59
C LEU A 141 -5.59 7.02 2.40
N VAL A 142 -4.82 7.28 1.35
CA VAL A 142 -3.58 6.56 1.05
C VAL A 142 -2.45 7.56 0.85
N TYR A 143 -1.58 7.71 1.85
CA TYR A 143 -0.62 8.81 1.85
C TYR A 143 0.72 8.51 2.49
N ASN A 144 1.76 9.26 2.14
CA ASN A 144 3.09 9.13 2.73
C ASN A 144 3.70 7.71 2.65
N ASN A 145 3.24 6.86 1.72
CA ASN A 145 3.80 5.53 1.53
C ASN A 145 4.99 5.60 0.56
N TYR A 146 6.00 4.76 0.80
CA TYR A 146 7.21 4.67 -0.01
C TYR A 146 7.27 3.31 -0.71
N PHE A 147 7.49 3.32 -2.02
CA PHE A 147 7.60 2.13 -2.85
C PHE A 147 8.93 2.15 -3.61
N GLN A 148 9.69 1.06 -3.56
CA GLN A 148 10.97 0.95 -4.25
C GLN A 148 11.14 -0.41 -4.91
N ASN A 149 11.61 -0.38 -6.17
CA ASN A 149 11.98 -1.56 -6.93
C ASN A 149 10.83 -2.59 -6.99
N MET A 150 9.59 -2.12 -7.10
CA MET A 150 8.40 -2.96 -7.24
C MET A 150 8.25 -3.40 -8.70
N ALA A 151 8.17 -4.70 -8.97
CA ALA A 151 8.03 -5.20 -10.33
C ALA A 151 6.59 -5.64 -10.69
N GLY A 152 5.67 -5.65 -9.71
CA GLY A 152 4.26 -5.90 -9.95
C GLY A 152 3.60 -4.86 -10.87
N THR A 153 2.59 -5.32 -11.62
CA THR A 153 1.80 -4.54 -12.57
C THR A 153 0.33 -4.88 -12.46
N GLY A 154 -0.53 -4.11 -13.13
CA GLY A 154 -1.98 -4.32 -13.08
C GLY A 154 -2.53 -4.17 -11.66
N GLN A 155 -3.28 -5.16 -11.20
CA GLN A 155 -3.79 -5.24 -9.83
C GLN A 155 -2.69 -5.36 -8.75
N LYS A 156 -1.43 -5.57 -9.15
CA LYS A 156 -0.25 -5.59 -8.28
C LYS A 156 0.70 -4.41 -8.56
N ALA A 157 0.28 -3.37 -9.29
CA ALA A 157 1.05 -2.14 -9.40
C ALA A 157 1.39 -1.55 -8.01
N ALA A 158 2.31 -0.59 -7.95
CA ALA A 158 2.63 0.08 -6.69
C ALA A 158 1.37 0.67 -6.03
N LEU A 159 0.52 1.33 -6.83
CA LEU A 159 -0.85 1.68 -6.46
C LEU A 159 -1.83 1.26 -7.55
N ALA A 160 -2.77 0.38 -7.19
CA ALA A 160 -3.86 -0.05 -8.07
C ALA A 160 -5.21 0.41 -7.52
N ILE A 161 -5.96 1.17 -8.32
CA ILE A 161 -7.33 1.62 -8.03
C ILE A 161 -8.28 0.81 -8.91
N MET A 162 -9.10 -0.02 -8.29
CA MET A 162 -9.91 -1.02 -9.00
C MET A 162 -11.22 -0.46 -9.56
N ASP A 163 -11.70 -1.07 -10.64
CA ASP A 163 -13.09 -0.97 -11.06
C ASP A 163 -14.04 -1.72 -10.11
N GLY A 164 -15.26 -1.22 -10.00
CA GLY A 164 -16.35 -1.83 -9.25
C GLY A 164 -17.35 -2.61 -10.11
N VAL A 165 -18.22 -3.36 -9.43
CA VAL A 165 -19.32 -4.14 -10.03
C VAL A 165 -20.65 -3.43 -9.73
N PRO A 166 -21.55 -3.24 -10.71
CA PRO A 166 -22.89 -2.71 -10.44
C PRO A 166 -23.78 -3.73 -9.72
N ASN A 167 -24.69 -3.27 -8.85
CA ASN A 167 -25.72 -4.09 -8.19
C ASN A 167 -25.16 -5.39 -7.54
N LEU A 168 -24.10 -5.24 -6.75
CA LEU A 168 -23.33 -6.36 -6.20
C LEU A 168 -23.88 -6.91 -4.87
N PRO A 169 -23.63 -8.21 -4.55
CA PRO A 169 -23.64 -8.67 -3.16
C PRO A 169 -22.45 -8.09 -2.39
N LEU A 170 -22.46 -8.15 -1.05
CA LEU A 170 -21.37 -7.61 -0.21
C LEU A 170 -19.97 -8.19 -0.51
N SER A 171 -19.90 -9.40 -1.09
CA SER A 171 -18.66 -10.05 -1.51
C SER A 171 -18.08 -9.53 -2.83
N GLY A 172 -18.81 -8.68 -3.56
CA GLY A 172 -18.35 -8.09 -4.80
C GLY A 172 -17.26 -7.03 -4.62
N TYR A 173 -16.94 -6.34 -5.72
CA TYR A 173 -16.01 -5.23 -5.73
C TYR A 173 -16.80 -3.93 -5.74
N PHE A 174 -16.80 -3.20 -4.61
CA PHE A 174 -17.44 -1.89 -4.54
C PHE A 174 -16.66 -0.90 -5.39
N GLN A 175 -17.37 -0.02 -6.11
CA GLN A 175 -16.75 1.05 -6.88
C GLN A 175 -15.90 1.92 -5.97
N VAL A 176 -14.69 2.26 -6.43
CA VAL A 176 -13.86 3.23 -5.71
C VAL A 176 -14.47 4.62 -5.85
N LYS A 177 -14.76 5.27 -4.71
CA LYS A 177 -15.25 6.66 -4.68
C LYS A 177 -14.46 7.48 -3.69
N ARG A 178 -14.16 8.74 -4.05
CA ARG A 178 -13.59 9.74 -3.12
C ARG A 178 -12.29 9.32 -2.44
N VAL A 179 -11.53 8.44 -3.08
CA VAL A 179 -10.19 8.05 -2.61
C VAL A 179 -9.25 9.24 -2.68
N LYS A 180 -8.39 9.40 -1.67
CA LYS A 180 -7.32 10.40 -1.69
C LYS A 180 -5.97 9.71 -1.63
N VAL A 181 -5.22 9.80 -2.72
CA VAL A 181 -3.88 9.26 -2.87
C VAL A 181 -2.89 10.43 -2.89
N VAL A 182 -2.25 10.69 -1.75
CA VAL A 182 -1.51 11.94 -1.52
C VAL A 182 -0.10 11.71 -1.02
N SER A 183 0.91 12.40 -1.57
CA SER A 183 2.28 12.36 -1.03
C SER A 183 2.88 10.96 -0.90
N ASN A 184 2.62 10.07 -1.84
CA ASN A 184 3.33 8.81 -1.93
C ASN A 184 4.58 8.97 -2.81
N THR A 185 5.64 8.23 -2.50
CA THR A 185 6.88 8.22 -3.29
C THR A 185 7.07 6.85 -3.93
N MET A 186 7.28 6.80 -5.24
CA MET A 186 7.50 5.55 -5.99
C MET A 186 8.78 5.66 -6.80
N ILE A 187 9.77 4.86 -6.45
CA ILE A 187 11.09 4.84 -7.09
C ILE A 187 11.27 3.50 -7.80
N LYS A 188 11.60 3.55 -9.09
CA LYS A 188 11.90 2.37 -9.92
C LYS A 188 10.83 1.28 -9.85
N CYS A 189 9.56 1.69 -9.80
CA CYS A 189 8.44 0.77 -9.88
C CYS A 189 8.14 0.47 -11.36
N LYS A 190 7.94 -0.80 -11.71
CA LYS A 190 7.60 -1.24 -13.07
C LYS A 190 6.28 -0.65 -13.54
N GLN A 191 5.31 -0.54 -12.65
CA GLN A 191 4.11 0.26 -12.84
C GLN A 191 3.77 1.03 -11.57
N SER A 192 3.71 2.36 -11.68
CA SER A 192 3.40 3.21 -10.52
C SER A 192 1.91 3.25 -10.23
N PHE A 193 1.08 3.60 -11.21
CA PHE A 193 -0.37 3.65 -11.08
C PHE A 193 -1.07 2.75 -12.11
N ASP A 194 -2.09 2.04 -11.64
CA ASP A 194 -3.13 1.45 -12.48
C ASP A 194 -4.50 1.92 -12.02
N ILE A 195 -5.17 2.76 -12.80
CA ILE A 195 -6.49 3.31 -12.48
C ILE A 195 -7.55 2.61 -13.34
N GLY A 196 -8.63 2.17 -12.69
CA GLY A 196 -9.65 1.32 -13.29
C GLY A 196 -9.18 -0.12 -13.48
N SER A 197 -8.24 -0.56 -12.63
CA SER A 197 -7.63 -1.88 -12.73
C SER A 197 -8.70 -2.98 -12.66
N GLY A 198 -8.49 -4.06 -13.38
CA GLY A 198 -9.38 -5.23 -13.35
C GLY A 198 -10.69 -5.09 -14.12
N LYS A 199 -10.91 -3.99 -14.85
CA LYS A 199 -12.01 -3.79 -15.80
C LYS A 199 -12.35 -5.07 -16.58
N GLY A 200 -13.63 -5.36 -16.73
CA GLY A 200 -14.16 -6.52 -17.46
C GLY A 200 -14.07 -7.85 -16.71
N GLY A 201 -13.11 -8.03 -15.81
CA GLY A 201 -13.04 -9.21 -14.95
C GLY A 201 -14.11 -9.17 -13.85
N ASN A 202 -14.75 -10.31 -13.54
CA ASN A 202 -15.81 -10.41 -12.52
C ASN A 202 -16.94 -9.38 -12.68
N SER A 203 -17.30 -9.04 -13.93
CA SER A 203 -18.32 -8.02 -14.25
C SER A 203 -18.01 -6.62 -13.70
N ARG A 204 -16.72 -6.30 -13.52
CA ARG A 204 -16.28 -4.95 -13.14
C ARG A 204 -16.44 -3.99 -14.32
N THR A 205 -17.35 -3.04 -14.20
CA THR A 205 -17.71 -2.07 -15.24
C THR A 205 -17.94 -0.66 -14.71
N LEU A 206 -17.73 -0.43 -13.41
CA LEU A 206 -17.86 0.89 -12.79
C LEU A 206 -16.47 1.49 -12.56
N PRO A 207 -16.05 2.49 -13.33
CA PRO A 207 -14.75 3.13 -13.13
C PRO A 207 -14.68 3.87 -11.79
N PRO A 208 -13.48 4.08 -11.22
CA PRO A 208 -13.30 4.93 -10.04
C PRO A 208 -13.84 6.34 -10.25
N THR A 209 -14.43 6.95 -9.21
CA THR A 209 -14.99 8.31 -9.30
C THR A 209 -14.57 9.23 -8.15
N ASP A 210 -14.49 10.53 -8.46
CA ASP A 210 -14.33 11.64 -7.50
C ASP A 210 -13.05 11.55 -6.63
N GLY A 211 -11.99 10.93 -7.15
CA GLY A 211 -10.73 10.73 -6.44
C GLY A 211 -9.73 11.88 -6.59
N HIS A 212 -8.73 11.91 -5.70
CA HIS A 212 -7.58 12.82 -5.79
C HIS A 212 -6.28 12.02 -5.89
N ILE A 213 -5.46 12.35 -6.87
CA ILE A 213 -4.06 11.93 -6.96
C ILE A 213 -3.20 13.19 -6.86
N ALA A 214 -2.59 13.44 -5.70
CA ALA A 214 -1.91 14.70 -5.45
C ALA A 214 -0.57 14.59 -4.74
N ASN A 215 0.36 15.51 -5.06
CA ASN A 215 1.67 15.63 -4.42
C ASN A 215 2.50 14.32 -4.42
N ASN A 216 2.19 13.36 -5.28
CA ASN A 216 2.96 12.11 -5.35
C ASN A 216 4.25 12.35 -6.15
N VAL A 217 5.32 11.66 -5.77
CA VAL A 217 6.61 11.70 -6.47
C VAL A 217 6.86 10.35 -7.12
N VAL A 218 7.12 10.35 -8.42
CA VAL A 218 7.43 9.13 -9.18
C VAL A 218 8.76 9.31 -9.91
N SER A 219 9.73 8.45 -9.63
CA SER A 219 10.97 8.36 -10.40
C SER A 219 11.02 6.98 -11.05
N GLN A 220 10.84 6.91 -12.37
CA GLN A 220 10.75 5.64 -13.10
C GLN A 220 12.14 5.02 -13.32
N SER A 221 12.15 3.72 -13.61
CA SER A 221 13.25 3.07 -14.32
C SER A 221 12.91 2.98 -15.81
N ALA A 222 13.91 2.71 -16.65
CA ALA A 222 13.68 2.47 -18.07
C ALA A 222 12.61 1.39 -18.30
N GLN A 223 11.78 1.57 -19.34
CA GLN A 223 10.71 0.64 -19.74
C GLN A 223 9.61 0.40 -18.68
N SER A 224 9.47 1.29 -17.70
CA SER A 224 8.37 1.26 -16.74
C SER A 224 7.18 2.10 -17.21
N THR A 225 6.00 1.81 -16.66
CA THR A 225 4.76 2.53 -16.95
C THR A 225 4.39 3.40 -15.76
N MET A 226 4.41 4.72 -15.92
CA MET A 226 4.06 5.62 -14.83
C MET A 226 2.56 5.52 -14.47
N LEU A 227 1.68 5.66 -15.45
CA LEU A 227 0.22 5.65 -15.26
C LEU A 227 -0.48 4.90 -16.38
N SER A 228 -1.30 3.92 -16.01
CA SER A 228 -2.27 3.29 -16.90
C SER A 228 -3.68 3.69 -16.50
N PHE A 229 -4.50 3.98 -17.51
CA PHE A 229 -5.95 4.02 -17.38
C PHE A 229 -6.53 2.74 -17.99
N THR A 230 -6.63 1.70 -17.17
CA THR A 230 -7.30 0.45 -17.56
C THR A 230 -8.80 0.70 -17.74
N ASP A 231 -9.38 1.59 -16.92
CA ASP A 231 -10.60 2.32 -17.24
C ASP A 231 -10.41 3.83 -17.01
N GLN A 232 -11.21 4.65 -17.68
CA GLN A 232 -11.18 6.09 -17.51
C GLN A 232 -11.92 6.48 -16.22
N PRO A 233 -11.23 7.07 -15.22
CA PRO A 233 -11.88 7.52 -14.01
C PRO A 233 -12.74 8.75 -14.27
N VAL A 234 -13.76 8.95 -13.43
CA VAL A 234 -14.69 10.07 -13.53
C VAL A 234 -14.36 11.10 -12.45
N ASN A 235 -14.30 12.38 -12.81
CA ASN A 235 -14.07 13.49 -11.87
C ASN A 235 -12.81 13.36 -10.98
N PHE A 236 -11.72 12.81 -11.51
CA PHE A 236 -10.46 12.76 -10.77
C PHE A 236 -9.73 14.11 -10.81
N VAL A 237 -9.21 14.51 -9.64
CA VAL A 237 -8.34 15.68 -9.50
C VAL A 237 -6.89 15.22 -9.43
N TYR A 238 -6.05 15.84 -10.27
CA TYR A 238 -4.61 15.65 -10.28
C TYR A 238 -3.94 16.98 -9.92
N GLN A 239 -3.05 16.99 -8.94
CA GLN A 239 -2.47 18.24 -8.44
C GLN A 239 -1.06 18.03 -7.85
N GLY A 240 -0.09 18.85 -8.25
CA GLY A 240 1.23 18.88 -7.59
C GLY A 240 2.07 17.61 -7.70
N ASN A 241 1.72 16.68 -8.58
CA ASN A 241 2.47 15.44 -8.71
C ASN A 241 3.76 15.69 -9.50
N ILE A 242 4.88 15.15 -9.04
CA ILE A 242 6.19 15.26 -9.70
C ILE A 242 6.56 13.91 -10.28
N VAL A 243 6.91 13.88 -11.56
CA VAL A 243 7.38 12.66 -12.21
C VAL A 243 8.68 12.85 -12.98
N PHE A 244 9.46 11.78 -13.05
CA PHE A 244 10.74 11.75 -13.75
C PHE A 244 10.95 10.44 -14.49
N ASP A 245 11.74 10.52 -15.55
CA ASP A 245 12.01 9.43 -16.51
C ASP A 245 10.74 8.78 -17.09
N VAL A 246 9.70 9.61 -17.27
CA VAL A 246 8.46 9.23 -17.96
C VAL A 246 8.56 9.63 -19.43
N PRO A 247 8.34 8.71 -20.38
CA PRO A 247 8.35 9.04 -21.81
C PRO A 247 7.45 10.23 -22.14
N THR A 248 7.92 11.13 -23.01
CA THR A 248 7.13 12.28 -23.48
C THR A 248 5.92 11.84 -24.31
N SER A 249 5.97 10.65 -24.90
CA SER A 249 4.85 10.02 -25.60
C SER A 249 3.71 9.60 -24.68
N GLN A 250 3.96 9.35 -23.39
CA GLN A 250 2.92 9.05 -22.42
C GLN A 250 2.21 10.36 -22.03
N GLN A 251 0.98 10.55 -22.50
CA GLN A 251 0.17 11.70 -22.11
C GLN A 251 -0.19 11.59 -20.62
N LEU A 252 -0.01 12.69 -19.88
CA LEU A 252 -0.33 12.78 -18.46
C LEU A 252 -1.42 13.83 -18.25
N PRO A 253 -2.36 13.60 -17.31
CA PRO A 253 -3.31 14.63 -16.91
C PRO A 253 -2.62 15.92 -16.46
N ALA A 254 -3.30 17.06 -16.59
CA ALA A 254 -2.86 18.31 -15.98
C ALA A 254 -2.72 18.12 -14.46
N GLY A 255 -1.66 18.67 -13.86
CA GLY A 255 -1.32 18.46 -12.45
C GLY A 255 -0.20 17.43 -12.20
N PHE A 256 0.35 16.84 -13.27
CA PHE A 256 1.66 16.19 -13.26
C PHE A 256 2.73 17.08 -13.89
N THR A 257 3.84 17.27 -13.20
CA THR A 257 5.00 18.04 -13.66
C THR A 257 6.16 17.09 -13.91
N ARG A 258 6.78 17.17 -15.10
CA ARG A 258 7.99 16.42 -15.43
C ARG A 258 9.22 17.19 -14.95
N VAL A 259 9.86 16.73 -13.89
CA VAL A 259 11.09 17.31 -13.35
C VAL A 259 11.86 16.24 -12.58
N ASN A 260 13.20 16.22 -12.72
CA ASN A 260 14.03 15.32 -11.94
C ASN A 260 13.89 15.65 -10.45
N PRO A 261 13.35 14.74 -9.61
CA PRO A 261 13.15 15.00 -8.20
C PRO A 261 14.47 15.01 -7.43
N GLN A 262 15.62 14.72 -8.06
CA GLN A 262 16.95 14.71 -7.45
C GLN A 262 16.99 13.85 -6.18
N TYR A 263 16.55 12.59 -6.32
CA TYR A 263 16.66 11.60 -5.27
C TYR A 263 18.02 10.89 -5.38
N THR A 264 18.67 10.66 -4.24
CA THR A 264 19.94 9.91 -4.18
C THR A 264 19.81 8.74 -3.21
N LEU A 265 20.56 7.67 -3.49
CA LEU A 265 20.60 6.48 -2.66
C LEU A 265 21.36 6.79 -1.35
N THR A 266 20.75 6.47 -0.22
CA THR A 266 21.35 6.58 1.11
C THR A 266 22.06 5.29 1.52
N THR A 267 22.81 5.35 2.62
CA THR A 267 23.42 4.15 3.24
C THR A 267 22.41 3.14 3.78
N ASP A 268 21.16 3.56 4.02
CA ASP A 268 20.07 2.68 4.43
C ASP A 268 19.42 1.94 3.24
N GLY A 269 19.90 2.16 2.00
CA GLY A 269 19.40 1.47 0.80
C GLY A 269 18.13 2.08 0.19
N ILE A 270 17.62 3.17 0.77
CA ILE A 270 16.47 3.93 0.26
C ILE A 270 16.91 5.20 -0.48
N TYR A 271 16.03 5.74 -1.31
CA TYR A 271 16.26 7.00 -2.02
C TYR A 271 15.62 8.18 -1.29
N GLU A 272 16.39 9.26 -1.10
CA GLU A 272 15.92 10.48 -0.46
C GLU A 272 16.21 11.72 -1.32
N PRO A 273 15.38 12.78 -1.23
CA PRO A 273 15.63 14.03 -1.93
C PRO A 273 16.90 14.72 -1.40
N THR A 274 17.75 15.17 -2.32
CA THR A 274 18.89 16.03 -2.00
C THR A 274 18.43 17.40 -1.49
N SER A 275 19.36 18.21 -0.97
CA SER A 275 19.06 19.57 -0.49
C SER A 275 18.60 20.54 -1.58
N SER A 276 18.87 20.25 -2.85
CA SER A 276 18.43 21.04 -4.01
C SER A 276 17.18 20.49 -4.68
N SER A 277 16.58 19.43 -4.12
CA SER A 277 15.47 18.72 -4.73
C SER A 277 14.27 19.63 -4.96
N PRO A 278 13.63 19.58 -6.15
CA PRO A 278 12.44 20.37 -6.42
C PRO A 278 11.18 19.84 -5.71
N VAL A 279 11.27 18.74 -4.97
CA VAL A 279 10.13 18.27 -4.15
C VAL A 279 10.02 19.06 -2.84
N LEU A 280 11.10 19.74 -2.42
CA LEU A 280 11.14 20.50 -1.19
C LEU A 280 10.26 21.76 -1.31
N GLY A 281 9.30 21.93 -0.40
CA GLY A 281 8.33 23.03 -0.44
C GLY A 281 7.31 22.96 -1.60
N ALA A 282 7.26 21.85 -2.33
CA ALA A 282 6.41 21.71 -3.52
C ALA A 282 4.99 21.20 -3.23
N PHE A 283 4.66 20.92 -1.98
CA PHE A 283 3.33 20.46 -1.61
C PHE A 283 2.28 21.54 -1.89
N VAL A 284 1.18 21.17 -2.55
CA VAL A 284 0.08 22.08 -2.89
C VAL A 284 -1.28 21.49 -2.51
N GLY A 285 -2.28 22.36 -2.37
CA GLY A 285 -3.64 21.98 -1.99
C GLY A 285 -3.81 21.79 -0.48
N ASN A 286 -5.05 21.53 -0.05
CA ASN A 286 -5.39 21.37 1.37
C ASN A 286 -5.74 19.90 1.65
N TYR A 287 -4.79 19.19 2.24
CA TYR A 287 -4.96 17.79 2.67
C TYR A 287 -4.58 17.65 4.15
N PRO A 288 -5.48 17.97 5.11
CA PRO A 288 -5.15 18.01 6.53
C PRO A 288 -4.63 16.69 7.11
N PHE A 289 -5.00 15.55 6.52
CA PHE A 289 -4.52 14.22 6.92
C PHE A 289 -3.08 13.92 6.48
N ALA A 290 -2.54 14.68 5.53
CA ALA A 290 -1.20 14.50 4.95
C ALA A 290 -0.44 15.85 4.93
N ALA A 291 -0.61 16.66 5.97
CA ALA A 291 0.04 17.97 6.04
C ALA A 291 1.56 17.83 5.97
N ALA A 292 2.16 18.38 4.91
CA ALA A 292 3.58 18.37 4.64
C ALA A 292 3.98 19.65 3.90
N ALA A 293 5.25 20.03 3.99
CA ALA A 293 5.83 21.07 3.13
C ALA A 293 6.25 20.51 1.78
N ASP A 294 6.72 19.26 1.76
CA ASP A 294 7.35 18.63 0.61
C ASP A 294 6.37 17.71 -0.13
N ALA A 295 6.55 17.58 -1.45
CA ALA A 295 5.86 16.55 -2.22
C ALA A 295 6.51 15.17 -1.97
N GLY A 296 5.70 14.12 -2.06
CA GLY A 296 6.12 12.74 -1.80
C GLY A 296 6.14 12.38 -0.31
N ALA A 297 6.50 11.14 -0.04
CA ALA A 297 6.66 10.62 1.31
C ALA A 297 7.81 11.36 2.04
N PRO A 298 7.69 11.57 3.36
CA PRO A 298 8.72 12.24 4.14
C PRO A 298 10.04 11.48 4.11
N LYS A 299 11.15 12.20 4.41
CA LYS A 299 12.46 11.60 4.62
C LYS A 299 12.41 10.55 5.74
N LEU A 300 13.31 9.56 5.66
CA LEU A 300 13.40 8.49 6.63
C LEU A 300 13.81 9.05 8.00
N ASP A 301 12.87 8.99 8.94
CA ASP A 301 13.13 9.31 10.33
C ASP A 301 13.78 8.12 11.06
N THR A 302 14.17 8.34 12.33
CA THR A 302 14.75 7.29 13.17
C THR A 302 13.83 6.08 13.31
N LYS A 303 12.52 6.30 13.49
CA LYS A 303 11.55 5.21 13.68
C LYS A 303 11.52 4.27 12.48
N HIS A 304 11.45 4.82 11.27
CA HIS A 304 11.40 4.02 10.06
C HIS A 304 12.77 3.39 9.77
N ARG A 305 13.88 4.06 10.08
CA ARG A 305 15.21 3.45 9.98
C ARG A 305 15.34 2.21 10.88
N ASP A 306 14.81 2.29 12.10
CA ASP A 306 14.79 1.18 13.06
C ASP A 306 13.91 0.03 12.53
N LEU A 307 12.73 0.34 11.96
CA LEU A 307 11.85 -0.62 11.31
C LEU A 307 12.53 -1.36 10.14
N LEU A 308 13.22 -0.64 9.26
CA LEU A 308 13.94 -1.25 8.12
C LEU A 308 15.05 -2.22 8.58
N LYS A 309 15.56 -2.04 9.80
CA LYS A 309 16.57 -2.88 10.44
C LYS A 309 15.98 -3.91 11.41
N ALA A 310 14.65 -4.03 11.46
CA ALA A 310 13.90 -4.87 12.40
C ALA A 310 14.25 -4.65 13.87
N GLN A 311 14.59 -3.42 14.25
CA GLN A 311 14.85 -3.08 15.66
C GLN A 311 13.53 -2.98 16.42
N ASN A 312 13.46 -3.60 17.60
CA ASN A 312 12.24 -3.71 18.41
C ASN A 312 11.06 -4.36 17.65
N ILE A 313 11.36 -5.29 16.74
CA ILE A 313 10.35 -6.07 16.00
C ILE A 313 10.49 -7.54 16.39
N GLY A 314 9.35 -8.20 16.60
CA GLY A 314 9.31 -9.60 17.03
C GLY A 314 9.76 -9.78 18.49
N PRO A 315 9.96 -11.04 18.93
CA PRO A 315 10.33 -11.32 20.31
C PRO A 315 11.73 -10.80 20.62
N VAL A 316 11.91 -10.18 21.78
CA VAL A 316 13.18 -9.54 22.19
C VAL A 316 14.39 -10.48 22.20
N PHE A 317 14.17 -11.79 22.30
CA PHE A 317 15.24 -12.79 22.28
C PHE A 317 15.67 -13.19 20.85
N MET A 318 14.91 -12.81 19.83
CA MET A 318 15.27 -13.03 18.43
C MET A 318 16.09 -11.84 17.95
N THR A 319 17.40 -11.93 18.12
CA THR A 319 18.33 -11.00 17.49
C THR A 319 18.38 -11.27 15.98
N ASP A 320 18.90 -10.31 15.21
CA ASP A 320 19.30 -10.53 13.82
C ASP A 320 18.18 -10.73 12.79
N LEU A 321 16.91 -10.50 13.14
CA LEU A 321 15.79 -10.56 12.18
C LEU A 321 16.03 -9.64 10.95
N GLY A 322 16.69 -8.50 11.16
CA GLY A 322 17.02 -7.52 10.13
C GLY A 322 18.09 -7.97 9.13
N ASN A 323 18.93 -8.96 9.46
CA ASN A 323 20.06 -9.38 8.60
C ASN A 323 19.61 -9.93 7.25
N SER A 324 18.33 -10.34 7.16
CA SER A 324 17.73 -10.90 5.96
C SER A 324 16.90 -9.88 5.15
N LEU A 325 16.90 -8.60 5.55
CA LEU A 325 16.13 -7.50 4.94
C LEU A 325 17.05 -6.57 4.16
N VAL A 326 17.76 -7.11 3.15
CA VAL A 326 18.74 -6.36 2.37
C VAL A 326 18.05 -5.62 1.22
N ILE A 327 18.04 -4.28 1.26
CA ILE A 327 17.47 -3.46 0.19
C ILE A 327 18.47 -3.40 -0.98
N ASN A 328 18.09 -3.98 -2.12
CA ASN A 328 18.88 -3.93 -3.35
C ASN A 328 18.43 -2.73 -4.19
N PRO A 329 19.32 -1.76 -4.48
CA PRO A 329 18.96 -0.48 -5.09
C PRO A 329 18.67 -0.50 -6.59
#